data_AF-A0A5E4PRP1-F1
#
_entry.id   AF-A0A5E4PRP1-F1
#
_cell.length_a   1.000
_cell.length_b   1.000
_cell.length_c   1.000
_cell.angle_alpha   90.00
_cell.angle_beta   90.00
_cell.angle_gamma   90.00
#
_symmetry.space_group_name_H-M   'P 1'
#
loop_
_entity.id
_entity.type
_entity.pdbx_description
1 polymer ?
#
loop_
_entity_poly.entity_id
_entity_poly.type
_entity_poly.pdbx_seq_one_letter_code
_entity_poly.pdbx_strand_id
1 'polypeptide(L)'
;MSESSAKVPGYMGQLLEELGWNQGTRIPLANPDNQNLETLLIGRRDEIQRLKESLILQKQKLNDLHKYKEHVNSEYQENTRLLFANKQQLEQQVKLRQLACNEADRLERDVIESNKESSNIYSRVDHLQGKIARLLKKADSLKSEVCGERGVLQEWRAALDRSAGDITAIEQFTKQDLSKIKALETKRQKLKIDHDCMQERLVQLVSNLNAEERACERISFQVIEGMEQRKQMMQMWAGADYAVLEAEANNMAEQCREQQAFCDQQKGNNADIMKENVALNNQLSQLRMTNMSNSLDKLHSENRKILEDQRRKDEALSTVQSKIRELKEKLTESLDKSKSAEKRAKELEDMLNEEERYASQVTQSQQRAMHCSFVEQQKLLALKNEEKIFHMQLKASKAIMSKLDSKQLSMERVLQSQKESLYSICYQVETIGARVAHMEGAQAEKECSAELVEKENRLREVQSRHAARVAILERHTGKLQDDMRRLTRELEVRSTELIKLQSRLKTSMLNVDGGEKELNARRDAWRRSRVEDALLRLRVAHATRALAGLDDTAFTIDKQRLHLDAAMNERLVEIAARRDMFSIRHLHSFTGSRRSARSYESAAQRLTPTSGAASETSPRWRRRCGYARGTRAE
;
A
#
# COMPACT_ATOMS: atom_id res chain seq x y z
N MET A 1 -95.55 65.39 -7.66
CA MET A 1 -96.14 65.70 -8.99
C MET A 1 -96.63 67.14 -8.94
N SER A 2 -96.61 67.88 -10.03
CA SER A 2 -96.87 69.33 -10.04
C SER A 2 -98.35 69.65 -10.31
N GLU A 3 -98.98 70.38 -9.39
CA GLU A 3 -100.31 70.96 -9.62
C GLU A 3 -100.18 72.29 -10.38
N SER A 4 -101.06 72.50 -11.35
CA SER A 4 -101.15 73.75 -12.13
C SER A 4 -102.06 74.75 -11.41
N SER A 5 -101.49 75.78 -10.78
CA SER A 5 -102.29 76.84 -10.15
C SER A 5 -102.92 77.76 -11.20
N ALA A 6 -104.25 77.73 -11.30
CA ALA A 6 -105.00 78.70 -12.08
C ALA A 6 -104.90 80.09 -11.41
N LYS A 7 -104.63 81.14 -12.19
CA LYS A 7 -104.61 82.52 -11.67
C LYS A 7 -106.03 82.97 -11.32
N VAL A 8 -106.25 83.23 -10.03
CA VAL A 8 -107.49 83.80 -9.48
C VAL A 8 -107.66 85.26 -9.98
N PRO A 9 -108.86 85.71 -10.37
CA PRO A 9 -109.11 87.09 -10.80
C PRO A 9 -108.82 88.15 -9.73
N GLY A 10 -108.34 89.33 -10.15
CA GLY A 10 -107.81 90.36 -9.24
C GLY A 10 -108.76 90.85 -8.13
N TYR A 11 -110.05 91.03 -8.43
CA TYR A 11 -111.05 91.44 -7.42
C TYR A 11 -111.19 90.39 -6.29
N MET A 12 -111.04 89.11 -6.65
CA MET A 12 -111.14 87.98 -5.73
C MET A 12 -109.84 87.80 -4.94
N GLY A 13 -108.70 88.24 -5.48
CA GLY A 13 -107.44 88.40 -4.74
C GLY A 13 -107.55 89.43 -3.62
N GLN A 14 -108.11 90.61 -3.89
CA GLN A 14 -108.36 91.63 -2.86
C GLN A 14 -109.34 91.12 -1.78
N LEU A 15 -110.43 90.45 -2.18
CA LEU A 15 -111.38 89.85 -1.24
C LEU A 15 -110.72 88.77 -0.35
N LEU A 16 -109.83 87.95 -0.91
CA LEU A 16 -109.08 86.94 -0.14
C LEU A 16 -108.03 87.57 0.79
N GLU A 17 -107.48 88.73 0.44
CA GLU A 17 -106.54 89.48 1.30
C GLU A 17 -107.28 90.15 2.47
N GLU A 18 -108.44 90.78 2.22
CA GLU A 18 -109.32 91.33 3.27
C GLU A 18 -109.88 90.24 4.21
N LEU A 19 -110.11 89.02 3.70
CA LEU A 19 -110.54 87.87 4.50
C LEU A 19 -109.38 87.15 5.22
N GLY A 20 -108.12 87.51 4.98
CA GLY A 20 -106.94 86.89 5.60
C GLY A 20 -106.55 85.51 5.05
N TRP A 21 -106.94 85.18 3.82
CA TRP A 21 -106.71 83.90 3.13
C TRP A 21 -105.47 83.92 2.21
N ASN A 22 -104.47 84.76 2.52
CA ASN A 22 -103.33 85.03 1.64
C ASN A 22 -102.11 84.09 1.79
N GLN A 23 -102.23 82.97 2.53
CA GLN A 23 -101.13 81.99 2.73
C GLN A 23 -101.56 80.52 2.50
N GLY A 24 -101.97 80.20 1.28
CA GLY A 24 -102.18 78.83 0.81
C GLY A 24 -103.47 78.18 1.30
N THR A 25 -103.57 76.85 1.20
CA THR A 25 -104.77 76.06 1.51
C THR A 25 -105.01 75.85 3.02
N ARG A 26 -104.83 76.91 3.82
CA ARG A 26 -104.97 76.89 5.28
C ARG A 26 -106.18 77.72 5.69
N ILE A 27 -107.29 77.05 5.98
CA ILE A 27 -108.55 77.69 6.39
C ILE A 27 -108.35 78.35 7.76
N PRO A 28 -108.62 79.66 7.92
CA PRO A 28 -108.53 80.31 9.23
C PRO A 28 -109.54 79.73 10.23
N LEU A 29 -109.04 79.11 11.29
CA LEU A 29 -109.87 78.51 12.33
C LEU A 29 -110.38 79.58 13.29
N ALA A 30 -111.71 79.77 13.32
CA ALA A 30 -112.40 80.91 13.95
C ALA A 30 -112.44 80.92 15.50
N ASN A 31 -111.74 80.01 16.17
CA ASN A 31 -111.58 79.97 17.63
C ASN A 31 -110.10 79.69 17.96
N PRO A 32 -109.43 80.45 18.86
CA PRO A 32 -108.08 80.12 19.34
C PRO A 32 -107.92 78.68 19.84
N ASP A 33 -108.95 78.05 20.42
CA ASP A 33 -108.90 76.64 20.83
C ASP A 33 -108.56 75.71 19.65
N ASN A 34 -109.11 75.99 18.46
CA ASN A 34 -108.87 75.20 17.26
C ASN A 34 -107.46 75.42 16.69
N GLN A 35 -106.88 76.62 16.85
CA GLN A 35 -105.49 76.90 16.47
C GLN A 35 -104.50 76.21 17.44
N ASN A 36 -104.85 76.16 18.73
CA ASN A 36 -104.12 75.37 19.73
C ASN A 36 -104.18 73.86 19.40
N LEU A 37 -105.34 73.35 19.01
CA LEU A 37 -105.50 71.95 18.56
C LEU A 37 -104.72 71.65 17.28
N GLU A 38 -104.72 72.53 16.27
CA GLU A 38 -103.91 72.37 15.06
C GLU A 38 -102.42 72.31 15.39
N THR A 39 -101.94 73.24 16.24
CA THR A 39 -100.54 73.29 16.69
C THR A 39 -100.15 72.01 17.47
N LEU A 40 -101.04 71.49 18.31
CA LEU A 40 -100.84 70.25 19.05
C LEU A 40 -100.83 69.02 18.13
N LEU A 41 -101.70 68.98 17.11
CA LEU A 41 -101.71 67.92 16.09
C LEU A 41 -100.45 67.92 15.23
N ILE A 42 -99.92 69.10 14.85
CA ILE A 42 -98.63 69.24 14.17
C ILE A 42 -97.50 68.74 15.08
N GLY A 43 -97.45 69.19 16.33
CA GLY A 43 -96.45 68.72 17.32
C GLY A 43 -96.47 67.21 17.51
N ARG A 44 -97.66 66.59 17.59
CA ARG A 44 -97.82 65.12 17.64
C ARG A 44 -97.42 64.43 16.34
N ARG A 45 -97.68 65.01 15.18
CA ARG A 45 -97.23 64.49 13.88
C ARG A 45 -95.70 64.44 13.79
N ASP A 46 -95.03 65.51 14.22
CA ASP A 46 -93.57 65.63 14.18
C ASP A 46 -92.89 64.79 15.27
N GLU A 47 -93.55 64.57 16.41
CA GLU A 47 -93.16 63.57 17.41
C GLU A 47 -93.28 62.13 16.88
N ILE A 48 -94.41 61.78 16.25
CA ILE A 48 -94.61 60.48 15.59
C ILE A 48 -93.56 60.26 14.48
N GLN A 49 -93.20 61.29 13.73
CA GLN A 49 -92.19 61.19 12.68
C GLN A 49 -90.79 60.92 13.26
N ARG A 50 -90.35 61.72 14.26
CA ARG A 50 -89.08 61.49 14.97
C ARG A 50 -89.02 60.11 15.64
N LEU A 51 -90.13 59.63 16.21
CA LEU A 51 -90.21 58.29 16.80
C LEU A 51 -90.14 57.18 15.75
N LYS A 52 -90.72 57.35 14.55
CA LYS A 52 -90.56 56.42 13.42
C LYS A 52 -89.12 56.36 12.93
N GLU A 53 -88.46 57.50 12.76
CA GLU A 53 -87.06 57.58 12.33
C GLU A 53 -86.12 56.93 13.35
N SER A 54 -86.31 57.22 14.64
CA SER A 54 -85.62 56.55 15.75
C SER A 54 -85.85 55.03 15.73
N LEU A 55 -87.09 54.56 15.53
CA LEU A 55 -87.42 53.14 15.45
C LEU A 55 -86.78 52.44 14.25
N ILE A 56 -86.68 53.11 13.09
CA ILE A 56 -85.97 52.59 11.91
C ILE A 56 -84.48 52.43 12.23
N LEU A 57 -83.86 53.44 12.83
CA LEU A 57 -82.43 53.47 13.16
C LEU A 57 -82.08 52.42 14.23
N GLN A 58 -82.94 52.21 15.24
CA GLN A 58 -82.80 51.11 16.21
C GLN A 58 -82.99 49.73 15.57
N LYS A 59 -83.92 49.56 14.62
CA LYS A 59 -84.09 48.30 13.86
C LYS A 59 -82.87 47.99 12.99
N GLN A 60 -82.28 48.99 12.33
CA GLN A 60 -81.03 48.84 11.58
C GLN A 60 -79.90 48.39 12.51
N LYS A 61 -79.69 49.09 13.63
CA LYS A 61 -78.69 48.73 14.64
C LYS A 61 -78.89 47.30 15.19
N LEU A 62 -80.13 46.89 15.43
CA LEU A 62 -80.44 45.52 15.88
C LEU A 62 -80.07 44.48 14.81
N ASN A 63 -80.41 44.73 13.53
CA ASN A 63 -80.06 43.83 12.42
C ASN A 63 -78.54 43.72 12.23
N ASP A 64 -77.80 44.83 12.35
CA ASP A 64 -76.34 44.82 12.19
C ASP A 64 -75.62 44.16 13.37
N LEU A 65 -76.14 44.32 14.61
CA LEU A 65 -75.71 43.53 15.76
C LEU A 65 -76.01 42.03 15.61
N HIS A 66 -77.10 41.67 14.91
CA HIS A 66 -77.42 40.27 14.61
C HIS A 66 -76.38 39.66 13.65
N LYS A 67 -76.09 40.32 12.52
CA LYS A 67 -75.04 39.91 11.57
C LYS A 67 -73.67 39.79 12.24
N TYR A 68 -73.33 40.73 13.13
CA TYR A 68 -72.08 40.68 13.88
C TYR A 68 -72.03 39.47 14.81
N LYS A 69 -73.12 39.16 15.53
CA LYS A 69 -73.24 37.95 16.34
C LYS A 69 -73.10 36.67 15.51
N GLU A 70 -73.71 36.62 14.32
CA GLU A 70 -73.59 35.48 13.40
C GLU A 70 -72.14 35.29 12.92
N HIS A 71 -71.47 36.37 12.50
CA HIS A 71 -70.06 36.34 12.09
C HIS A 71 -69.14 35.88 13.22
N VAL A 72 -69.28 36.44 14.43
CA VAL A 72 -68.50 36.02 15.62
C VAL A 72 -68.76 34.55 15.99
N ASN A 73 -69.98 34.04 15.77
CA ASN A 73 -70.28 32.62 15.98
C ASN A 73 -69.63 31.71 14.93
N SER A 74 -69.52 32.14 13.67
CA SER A 74 -68.76 31.44 12.63
C SER A 74 -67.26 31.43 12.96
N GLU A 75 -66.68 32.59 13.29
CA GLU A 75 -65.28 32.72 13.74
C GLU A 75 -64.99 31.79 14.93
N TYR A 76 -65.88 31.74 15.92
CA TYR A 76 -65.75 30.83 17.06
C TYR A 76 -65.75 29.34 16.66
N GLN A 77 -66.61 28.95 15.72
CA GLN A 77 -66.64 27.57 15.21
C GLN A 77 -65.38 27.21 14.42
N GLU A 78 -64.86 28.12 13.58
CA GLU A 78 -63.63 27.88 12.83
C GLU A 78 -62.40 27.82 13.73
N ASN A 79 -62.25 28.74 14.67
CA ASN A 79 -61.20 28.69 15.68
C ASN A 79 -61.27 27.42 16.55
N THR A 80 -62.49 26.94 16.88
CA THR A 80 -62.68 25.67 17.60
C THR A 80 -62.22 24.46 16.77
N ARG A 81 -62.48 24.43 15.47
CA ARG A 81 -61.98 23.39 14.55
C ARG A 81 -60.46 23.42 14.43
N LEU A 82 -59.86 24.61 14.31
CA LEU A 82 -58.40 24.80 14.25
C LEU A 82 -57.71 24.35 15.55
N LEU A 83 -58.28 24.67 16.72
CA LEU A 83 -57.77 24.21 18.01
C LEU A 83 -57.82 22.68 18.13
N PHE A 84 -58.89 22.03 17.65
CA PHE A 84 -58.99 20.56 17.64
C PHE A 84 -57.96 19.93 16.70
N ALA A 85 -57.78 20.47 15.50
CA ALA A 85 -56.78 20.00 14.54
C ALA A 85 -55.35 20.13 15.10
N ASN A 86 -55.01 21.29 15.68
CA ASN A 86 -53.72 21.52 16.33
C ASN A 86 -53.47 20.56 17.51
N LYS A 87 -54.51 20.27 18.32
CA LYS A 87 -54.42 19.26 19.40
C LYS A 87 -54.11 17.86 18.84
N GLN A 88 -54.82 17.44 17.79
CA GLN A 88 -54.61 16.15 17.15
C GLN A 88 -53.21 16.05 16.52
N GLN A 89 -52.72 17.12 15.91
CA GLN A 89 -51.36 17.21 15.38
C GLN A 89 -50.29 17.10 16.50
N LEU A 90 -50.49 17.78 17.64
CA LEU A 90 -49.61 17.66 18.81
C LEU A 90 -49.58 16.22 19.36
N GLU A 91 -50.74 15.57 19.48
CA GLU A 91 -50.83 14.15 19.89
C GLU A 91 -50.13 13.20 18.92
N GLN A 92 -50.13 13.49 17.61
CA GLN A 92 -49.36 12.75 16.61
C GLN A 92 -47.84 13.01 16.75
N GLN A 93 -47.42 14.26 16.96
CA GLN A 93 -46.01 14.61 17.13
C GLN A 93 -45.41 13.98 18.39
N VAL A 94 -46.16 13.88 19.49
CA VAL A 94 -45.73 13.15 20.70
C VAL A 94 -45.52 11.65 20.40
N LYS A 95 -46.41 11.02 19.64
CA LYS A 95 -46.28 9.60 19.24
C LYS A 95 -45.06 9.38 18.32
N LEU A 96 -44.85 10.26 17.33
CA LEU A 96 -43.70 10.22 16.44
C LEU A 96 -42.38 10.40 17.22
N ARG A 97 -42.33 11.33 18.18
CA ARG A 97 -41.18 11.51 19.07
C ARG A 97 -40.90 10.27 19.90
N GLN A 98 -41.93 9.62 20.46
CA GLN A 98 -41.74 8.39 21.24
C GLN A 98 -41.17 7.25 20.38
N LEU A 99 -41.65 7.08 19.14
CA LEU A 99 -41.09 6.10 18.21
C LEU A 99 -39.63 6.40 17.86
N ALA A 100 -39.28 7.68 17.65
CA ALA A 100 -37.90 8.09 17.40
C ALA A 100 -36.98 7.84 18.60
N CYS A 101 -37.44 8.07 19.84
CA CYS A 101 -36.70 7.70 21.05
C CYS A 101 -36.52 6.18 21.15
N ASN A 102 -37.59 5.39 20.99
CA ASN A 102 -37.51 3.93 21.07
C ASN A 102 -36.51 3.31 20.07
N GLU A 103 -36.40 3.86 18.86
CA GLU A 103 -35.43 3.40 17.85
C GLU A 103 -34.02 3.93 18.13
N ALA A 104 -33.85 5.12 18.72
CA ALA A 104 -32.55 5.60 19.21
C ALA A 104 -32.02 4.71 20.36
N ASP A 105 -32.86 4.42 21.36
CA ASP A 105 -32.56 3.52 22.49
C ASP A 105 -32.24 2.08 22.01
N ARG A 106 -32.68 1.71 20.80
CA ARG A 106 -32.33 0.45 20.14
C ARG A 106 -30.99 0.54 19.43
N LEU A 107 -30.79 1.54 18.59
CA LEU A 107 -29.53 1.73 17.87
C LEU A 107 -28.34 1.89 18.84
N GLU A 108 -28.55 2.52 20.02
CA GLU A 108 -27.53 2.57 21.07
C GLU A 108 -27.17 1.17 21.61
N ARG A 109 -28.15 0.29 21.82
CA ARG A 109 -27.90 -1.11 22.24
C ARG A 109 -27.18 -1.91 21.15
N ASP A 110 -27.62 -1.78 19.90
CA ASP A 110 -27.01 -2.45 18.75
C ASP A 110 -25.52 -1.99 18.57
N VAL A 111 -25.23 -0.69 18.80
CA VAL A 111 -23.86 -0.13 18.84
C VAL A 111 -23.06 -0.66 20.03
N ILE A 112 -23.64 -0.76 21.23
CA ILE A 112 -22.98 -1.34 22.41
C ILE A 112 -22.63 -2.82 22.19
N GLU A 113 -23.48 -3.57 21.51
CA GLU A 113 -23.24 -4.98 21.16
C GLU A 113 -22.11 -5.11 20.12
N SER A 114 -22.18 -4.36 19.01
CA SER A 114 -21.13 -4.36 17.98
C SER A 114 -19.75 -3.93 18.51
N ASN A 115 -19.69 -3.02 19.49
CA ASN A 115 -18.45 -2.67 20.18
C ASN A 115 -17.88 -3.82 21.03
N LYS A 116 -18.72 -4.62 21.68
CA LYS A 116 -18.29 -5.84 22.41
C LYS A 116 -17.76 -6.90 21.45
N GLU A 117 -18.46 -7.13 20.33
CA GLU A 117 -17.99 -8.04 19.29
C GLU A 117 -16.64 -7.61 18.72
N SER A 118 -16.49 -6.31 18.44
CA SER A 118 -15.22 -5.73 17.97
C SER A 118 -14.09 -5.96 18.96
N SER A 119 -14.32 -5.73 20.26
CA SER A 119 -13.32 -6.00 21.33
C SER A 119 -12.96 -7.49 21.45
N ASN A 120 -13.95 -8.38 21.30
CA ASN A 120 -13.74 -9.83 21.23
C ASN A 120 -12.95 -10.25 19.97
N ILE A 121 -13.09 -9.53 18.85
CA ILE A 121 -12.30 -9.74 17.64
C ILE A 121 -10.86 -9.25 17.84
N TYR A 122 -10.64 -8.04 18.38
CA TYR A 122 -9.30 -7.52 18.64
C TYR A 122 -8.50 -8.43 19.59
N SER A 123 -9.07 -8.86 20.71
CA SER A 123 -8.40 -9.78 21.65
C SER A 123 -8.08 -11.15 21.03
N ARG A 124 -8.91 -11.65 20.10
CA ARG A 124 -8.61 -12.85 19.31
C ARG A 124 -7.49 -12.61 18.29
N VAL A 125 -7.45 -11.45 17.66
CA VAL A 125 -6.37 -11.05 16.73
C VAL A 125 -5.03 -10.96 17.48
N ASP A 126 -4.98 -10.29 18.62
CA ASP A 126 -3.77 -10.18 19.46
C ASP A 126 -3.27 -11.57 19.90
N HIS A 127 -4.18 -12.46 20.32
CA HIS A 127 -3.82 -13.84 20.67
C HIS A 127 -3.22 -14.60 19.48
N LEU A 128 -3.78 -14.44 18.27
CA LEU A 128 -3.27 -15.05 17.05
C LEU A 128 -1.92 -14.47 16.64
N GLN A 129 -1.74 -13.14 16.69
CA GLN A 129 -0.44 -12.49 16.45
C GLN A 129 0.62 -13.00 17.44
N GLY A 130 0.30 -13.05 18.74
CA GLY A 130 1.17 -13.60 19.77
C GLY A 130 1.46 -15.11 19.61
N LYS A 131 0.59 -15.87 18.93
CA LYS A 131 0.85 -17.25 18.53
C LYS A 131 1.77 -17.34 17.31
N ILE A 132 1.53 -16.50 16.28
CA ILE A 132 2.34 -16.41 15.06
C ILE A 132 3.78 -16.01 15.41
N ALA A 133 3.99 -14.98 16.22
CA ALA A 133 5.33 -14.53 16.63
C ALA A 133 6.14 -15.64 17.35
N ARG A 134 5.48 -16.45 18.19
CA ARG A 134 6.11 -17.63 18.84
C ARG A 134 6.43 -18.74 17.84
N LEU A 135 5.59 -18.96 16.83
CA LEU A 135 5.85 -19.95 15.77
C LEU A 135 7.00 -19.51 14.85
N LEU A 136 7.07 -18.23 14.46
CA LEU A 136 8.18 -17.67 13.69
C LEU A 136 9.51 -17.81 14.43
N LYS A 137 9.56 -17.41 15.71
CA LYS A 137 10.78 -17.59 16.53
C LYS A 137 11.23 -19.06 16.64
N LYS A 138 10.30 -20.01 16.65
CA LYS A 138 10.63 -21.45 16.60
C LYS A 138 11.08 -21.92 15.21
N ALA A 139 10.53 -21.36 14.13
CA ALA A 139 11.01 -21.63 12.78
C ALA A 139 12.45 -21.12 12.59
N ASP A 140 12.79 -19.96 13.14
CA ASP A 140 14.16 -19.42 13.09
C ASP A 140 15.16 -20.25 13.92
N SER A 141 14.77 -20.79 15.09
CA SER A 141 15.66 -21.68 15.85
C SER A 141 15.92 -23.00 15.10
N LEU A 142 14.87 -23.65 14.60
CA LEU A 142 14.97 -24.86 13.78
C LEU A 142 15.79 -24.63 12.50
N LYS A 143 15.66 -23.44 11.88
CA LYS A 143 16.46 -23.04 10.72
C LYS A 143 17.95 -22.89 11.08
N SER A 144 18.26 -22.35 12.26
CA SER A 144 19.64 -22.27 12.77
C SER A 144 20.24 -23.66 13.02
N GLU A 145 19.46 -24.55 13.65
CA GLU A 145 19.82 -25.95 13.91
C GLU A 145 20.13 -26.69 12.59
N VAL A 146 19.20 -26.67 11.62
CA VAL A 146 19.38 -27.31 10.29
C VAL A 146 20.55 -26.71 9.50
N CYS A 147 20.82 -25.42 9.61
CA CYS A 147 22.00 -24.80 8.98
C CYS A 147 23.31 -25.30 9.62
N GLY A 148 23.34 -25.48 10.95
CA GLY A 148 24.48 -26.06 11.66
C GLY A 148 24.72 -27.53 11.28
N GLU A 149 23.68 -28.35 11.32
CA GLU A 149 23.74 -29.76 10.89
C GLU A 149 24.21 -29.91 9.43
N ARG A 150 23.76 -29.04 8.53
CA ARG A 150 24.21 -29.02 7.13
C ARG A 150 25.71 -28.73 7.01
N GLY A 151 26.25 -27.82 7.83
CA GLY A 151 27.69 -27.53 7.87
C GLY A 151 28.49 -28.77 8.29
N VAL A 152 28.12 -29.36 9.43
CA VAL A 152 28.75 -30.60 9.95
C VAL A 152 28.67 -31.73 8.92
N LEU A 153 27.51 -31.92 8.27
CA LEU A 153 27.34 -32.97 7.25
C LEU A 153 28.22 -32.73 6.00
N GLN A 154 28.49 -31.47 5.65
CA GLN A 154 29.43 -31.12 4.58
C GLN A 154 30.88 -31.41 4.96
N GLU A 155 31.27 -31.20 6.23
CA GLU A 155 32.59 -31.61 6.75
C GLU A 155 32.77 -33.13 6.74
N TRP A 156 31.74 -33.90 7.15
CA TRP A 156 31.75 -35.37 7.07
C TRP A 156 31.89 -35.87 5.62
N ARG A 157 31.20 -35.25 4.65
CA ARG A 157 31.40 -35.57 3.22
C ARG A 157 32.84 -35.34 2.79
N ALA A 158 33.37 -34.15 3.07
CA ALA A 158 34.76 -33.81 2.75
C ALA A 158 35.79 -34.71 3.48
N ALA A 159 35.44 -35.33 4.60
CA ALA A 159 36.25 -36.36 5.25
C ALA A 159 36.16 -37.74 4.56
N LEU A 160 34.96 -38.14 4.14
CA LEU A 160 34.75 -39.37 3.36
C LEU A 160 35.46 -39.30 2.00
N ASP A 161 35.35 -38.18 1.29
CA ASP A 161 36.00 -37.95 -0.01
C ASP A 161 37.53 -38.06 0.09
N ARG A 162 38.14 -37.57 1.19
CA ARG A 162 39.56 -37.78 1.50
C ARG A 162 39.88 -39.26 1.72
N SER A 163 39.12 -39.94 2.58
CA SER A 163 39.34 -41.36 2.88
C SER A 163 39.15 -42.28 1.66
N ALA A 164 38.31 -41.90 0.70
CA ALA A 164 38.17 -42.62 -0.57
C ALA A 164 39.46 -42.55 -1.42
N GLY A 165 40.21 -41.45 -1.34
CA GLY A 165 41.54 -41.33 -1.91
C GLY A 165 42.55 -42.28 -1.26
N ASP A 166 42.56 -42.33 0.08
CA ASP A 166 43.43 -43.23 0.85
C ASP A 166 43.15 -44.72 0.56
N ILE A 167 41.85 -45.10 0.51
CA ILE A 167 41.42 -46.45 0.13
C ILE A 167 41.88 -46.79 -1.30
N THR A 168 41.74 -45.84 -2.24
CA THR A 168 42.19 -46.02 -3.63
C THR A 168 43.71 -46.22 -3.72
N ALA A 169 44.49 -45.52 -2.89
CA ALA A 169 45.95 -45.72 -2.81
C ALA A 169 46.30 -47.10 -2.23
N ILE A 170 45.63 -47.54 -1.16
CA ILE A 170 45.81 -48.88 -0.57
C ILE A 170 45.44 -49.98 -1.58
N GLU A 171 44.38 -49.80 -2.36
CA GLU A 171 44.03 -50.68 -3.47
C GLU A 171 45.12 -50.75 -4.55
N GLN A 172 45.80 -49.64 -4.86
CA GLN A 172 46.89 -49.64 -5.83
C GLN A 172 48.13 -50.38 -5.30
N PHE A 173 48.54 -50.12 -4.05
CA PHE A 173 49.67 -50.82 -3.43
C PHE A 173 49.41 -52.33 -3.30
N THR A 174 48.23 -52.73 -2.83
CA THR A 174 47.86 -54.16 -2.73
C THR A 174 47.80 -54.84 -4.11
N LYS A 175 47.33 -54.17 -5.17
CA LYS A 175 47.40 -54.70 -6.55
C LYS A 175 48.85 -54.86 -7.02
N GLN A 176 49.74 -53.91 -6.71
CA GLN A 176 51.17 -54.01 -7.01
C GLN A 176 51.82 -55.19 -6.26
N ASP A 177 51.62 -55.32 -4.96
CA ASP A 177 52.18 -56.42 -4.17
C ASP A 177 51.64 -57.79 -4.59
N LEU A 178 50.34 -57.91 -4.91
CA LEU A 178 49.78 -59.14 -5.48
C LEU A 178 50.42 -59.52 -6.82
N SER A 179 50.77 -58.55 -7.68
CA SER A 179 51.51 -58.82 -8.92
C SER A 179 52.94 -59.30 -8.65
N LYS A 180 53.60 -58.71 -7.64
CA LYS A 180 54.96 -59.04 -7.22
C LYS A 180 55.05 -60.41 -6.57
N ILE A 181 54.07 -60.78 -5.75
CA ILE A 181 53.90 -62.13 -5.17
C ILE A 181 53.74 -63.16 -6.29
N LYS A 182 52.88 -62.92 -7.29
CA LYS A 182 52.72 -63.83 -8.45
C LYS A 182 54.02 -63.98 -9.24
N ALA A 183 54.77 -62.90 -9.46
CA ALA A 183 56.07 -62.95 -10.14
C ALA A 183 57.11 -63.77 -9.34
N LEU A 184 57.16 -63.60 -8.02
CA LEU A 184 58.06 -64.37 -7.15
C LEU A 184 57.66 -65.85 -7.07
N GLU A 185 56.36 -66.16 -7.02
CA GLU A 185 55.86 -67.54 -6.99
C GLU A 185 56.16 -68.29 -8.30
N THR A 186 55.95 -67.66 -9.47
CA THR A 186 56.35 -68.28 -10.74
C THR A 186 57.86 -68.48 -10.87
N LYS A 187 58.68 -67.61 -10.27
CA LYS A 187 60.14 -67.81 -10.16
C LYS A 187 60.48 -68.99 -9.22
N ARG A 188 59.79 -69.11 -8.08
CA ARG A 188 59.94 -70.25 -7.15
C ARG A 188 59.59 -71.58 -7.82
N GLN A 189 58.51 -71.62 -8.58
CA GLN A 189 58.06 -72.82 -9.30
C GLN A 189 59.07 -73.25 -10.38
N LYS A 190 59.61 -72.30 -11.17
CA LYS A 190 60.69 -72.60 -12.13
C LYS A 190 61.93 -73.18 -11.46
N LEU A 191 62.45 -72.50 -10.43
CA LEU A 191 63.61 -72.98 -9.67
C LEU A 191 63.38 -74.35 -9.02
N LYS A 192 62.14 -74.70 -8.66
CA LYS A 192 61.81 -76.06 -8.20
C LYS A 192 61.90 -77.08 -9.33
N ILE A 193 61.35 -76.79 -10.51
CA ILE A 193 61.44 -77.69 -11.69
C ILE A 193 62.91 -77.90 -12.07
N ASP A 194 63.72 -76.83 -12.09
CA ASP A 194 65.15 -76.91 -12.37
C ASP A 194 65.89 -77.77 -11.32
N HIS A 195 65.57 -77.60 -10.03
CA HIS A 195 66.11 -78.39 -8.93
C HIS A 195 65.74 -79.88 -9.03
N ASP A 196 64.46 -80.18 -9.21
CA ASP A 196 63.95 -81.55 -9.24
C ASP A 196 64.52 -82.31 -10.46
N CYS A 197 64.63 -81.65 -11.62
CA CYS A 197 65.30 -82.19 -12.81
C CYS A 197 66.79 -82.47 -12.58
N MET A 198 67.51 -81.59 -11.86
CA MET A 198 68.92 -81.82 -11.50
C MET A 198 69.06 -82.98 -10.52
N GLN A 199 68.12 -83.13 -9.57
CA GLN A 199 68.11 -84.24 -8.62
C GLN A 199 67.83 -85.58 -9.31
N GLU A 200 66.87 -85.65 -10.23
CA GLU A 200 66.64 -86.84 -11.07
C GLU A 200 67.89 -87.21 -11.87
N ARG A 201 68.57 -86.21 -12.47
CA ARG A 201 69.80 -86.45 -13.23
C ARG A 201 70.95 -86.95 -12.34
N LEU A 202 71.08 -86.45 -11.12
CA LEU A 202 72.05 -86.95 -10.14
C LEU A 202 71.75 -88.39 -9.71
N VAL A 203 70.48 -88.73 -9.42
CA VAL A 203 70.06 -90.10 -9.11
C VAL A 203 70.38 -91.05 -10.27
N GLN A 204 70.14 -90.63 -11.51
CA GLN A 204 70.47 -91.43 -12.70
C GLN A 204 71.99 -91.63 -12.86
N LEU A 205 72.80 -90.59 -12.64
CA LEU A 205 74.26 -90.70 -12.70
C LEU A 205 74.82 -91.61 -11.59
N VAL A 206 74.28 -91.54 -10.37
CA VAL A 206 74.65 -92.44 -9.27
C VAL A 206 74.23 -93.88 -9.57
N SER A 207 73.04 -94.10 -10.13
CA SER A 207 72.59 -95.43 -10.56
C SER A 207 73.51 -96.04 -11.61
N ASN A 208 73.90 -95.25 -12.62
CA ASN A 208 74.84 -95.68 -13.66
C ASN A 208 76.23 -95.99 -13.07
N LEU A 209 76.77 -95.12 -12.20
CA LEU A 209 78.07 -95.36 -11.56
C LEU A 209 78.07 -96.68 -10.77
N ASN A 210 77.03 -96.95 -9.98
CA ASN A 210 76.85 -98.22 -9.28
C ASN A 210 76.73 -99.43 -10.23
N ALA A 211 76.32 -99.24 -11.49
CA ALA A 211 76.27 -100.32 -12.49
C ALA A 211 77.66 -100.62 -13.07
N GLU A 212 78.44 -99.57 -13.36
CA GLU A 212 79.83 -99.67 -13.82
C GLU A 212 80.79 -100.19 -12.74
N GLU A 213 80.64 -99.76 -11.49
CA GLU A 213 81.43 -100.28 -10.36
C GLU A 213 81.25 -101.79 -10.21
N ARG A 214 80.01 -102.29 -10.26
CA ARG A 214 79.73 -103.74 -10.28
C ARG A 214 80.25 -104.43 -11.54
N ALA A 215 80.43 -103.72 -12.67
CA ALA A 215 81.05 -104.28 -13.87
C ALA A 215 82.57 -104.44 -13.67
N CYS A 216 83.23 -103.43 -13.10
CA CYS A 216 84.63 -103.49 -12.70
C CYS A 216 84.89 -104.61 -11.67
N GLU A 217 83.99 -104.80 -10.69
CA GLU A 217 84.06 -105.94 -9.76
C GLU A 217 84.02 -107.29 -10.48
N ARG A 218 83.06 -107.50 -11.40
CA ARG A 218 82.97 -108.75 -12.19
C ARG A 218 84.22 -108.99 -13.04
N ILE A 219 84.76 -107.95 -13.67
CA ILE A 219 86.00 -108.03 -14.46
C ILE A 219 87.19 -108.35 -13.54
N SER A 220 87.25 -107.77 -12.34
CA SER A 220 88.29 -108.06 -11.34
C SER A 220 88.29 -109.54 -10.94
N PHE A 221 87.12 -110.11 -10.63
CA PHE A 221 87.00 -111.55 -10.35
C PHE A 221 87.45 -112.41 -11.54
N GLN A 222 87.05 -112.08 -12.77
CA GLN A 222 87.48 -112.80 -13.98
C GLN A 222 89.00 -112.71 -14.23
N VAL A 223 89.62 -111.56 -13.93
CA VAL A 223 91.08 -111.39 -14.02
C VAL A 223 91.80 -112.21 -12.95
N ILE A 224 91.29 -112.28 -11.72
CA ILE A 224 91.86 -113.11 -10.65
C ILE A 224 91.75 -114.60 -11.01
N GLU A 225 90.59 -115.05 -11.50
CA GLU A 225 90.38 -116.43 -11.95
C GLU A 225 91.31 -116.79 -13.12
N GLY A 226 91.41 -115.92 -14.13
CA GLY A 226 92.32 -116.09 -15.28
C GLY A 226 93.82 -115.94 -14.93
N MET A 227 94.17 -115.36 -13.78
CA MET A 227 95.53 -115.37 -13.23
C MET A 227 95.81 -116.72 -12.54
N GLU A 228 94.87 -117.23 -11.74
CA GLU A 228 95.05 -118.50 -11.03
C GLU A 228 95.07 -119.70 -11.98
N GLN A 229 94.22 -119.71 -13.03
CA GLN A 229 94.30 -120.69 -14.12
C GLN A 229 95.68 -120.67 -14.81
N ARG A 230 96.25 -119.48 -15.05
CA ARG A 230 97.58 -119.33 -15.66
C ARG A 230 98.70 -119.79 -14.72
N LYS A 231 98.53 -119.61 -13.40
CA LYS A 231 99.44 -120.08 -12.34
C LYS A 231 99.41 -121.61 -12.21
N GLN A 232 98.24 -122.24 -12.25
CA GLN A 232 98.10 -123.69 -12.31
C GLN A 232 98.77 -124.26 -13.56
N MET A 233 98.59 -123.61 -14.73
CA MET A 233 99.28 -124.01 -15.95
C MET A 233 100.81 -123.87 -15.82
N MET A 234 101.33 -122.77 -15.27
CA MET A 234 102.77 -122.62 -15.00
C MET A 234 103.31 -123.67 -14.01
N GLN A 235 102.53 -124.11 -13.01
CA GLN A 235 102.93 -125.20 -12.12
C GLN A 235 103.03 -126.56 -12.85
N MET A 236 102.15 -126.85 -13.82
CA MET A 236 102.27 -128.06 -14.63
C MET A 236 103.52 -128.04 -15.52
N TRP A 237 103.89 -126.88 -16.07
CA TRP A 237 105.11 -126.73 -16.86
C TRP A 237 106.38 -126.84 -16.00
N ALA A 238 106.42 -126.16 -14.84
CA ALA A 238 107.55 -126.26 -13.90
C ALA A 238 107.73 -127.69 -13.32
N GLY A 239 106.67 -128.51 -13.31
CA GLY A 239 106.75 -129.93 -12.96
C GLY A 239 107.34 -130.83 -14.06
N ALA A 240 107.44 -130.36 -15.31
CA ALA A 240 108.03 -131.11 -16.41
C ALA A 240 109.56 -130.93 -16.50
N ASP A 241 110.06 -129.70 -16.34
CA ASP A 241 111.50 -129.38 -16.47
C ASP A 241 112.38 -130.16 -15.47
N TYR A 242 111.89 -130.37 -14.24
CA TYR A 242 112.63 -131.09 -13.19
C TYR A 242 112.87 -132.58 -13.49
N ALA A 243 112.16 -133.18 -14.46
CA ALA A 243 112.38 -134.56 -14.88
C ALA A 243 113.36 -134.69 -16.07
N VAL A 244 113.75 -133.58 -16.70
CA VAL A 244 114.64 -133.56 -17.88
C VAL A 244 116.07 -133.21 -17.47
N LEU A 245 116.25 -132.28 -16.52
CA LEU A 245 117.57 -131.75 -16.12
C LEU A 245 118.50 -132.78 -15.44
N GLU A 246 118.00 -133.93 -14.98
CA GLU A 246 118.83 -135.03 -14.46
C GLU A 246 119.47 -135.89 -15.57
N ALA A 247 118.96 -135.81 -16.80
CA ALA A 247 119.49 -136.58 -17.95
C ALA A 247 120.53 -135.82 -18.79
N GLU A 248 120.38 -134.49 -18.93
CA GLU A 248 121.19 -133.70 -19.86
C GLU A 248 122.66 -133.51 -19.44
N ALA A 249 122.97 -133.70 -18.16
CA ALA A 249 124.32 -133.56 -17.60
C ALA A 249 125.37 -134.50 -18.23
N ASN A 250 124.95 -135.59 -18.89
CA ASN A 250 125.84 -136.56 -19.54
C ASN A 250 125.98 -136.38 -21.06
N ASN A 251 125.15 -135.55 -21.72
CA ASN A 251 125.06 -135.54 -23.20
C ASN A 251 125.70 -134.31 -23.88
N MET A 252 126.01 -133.25 -23.12
CA MET A 252 126.62 -132.01 -23.63
C MET A 252 128.08 -132.16 -24.17
N ALA A 253 128.62 -133.38 -24.23
CA ALA A 253 129.94 -133.69 -24.78
C ALA A 253 129.97 -133.84 -26.31
N GLU A 254 128.82 -134.02 -26.98
CA GLU A 254 128.75 -134.39 -28.40
C GLU A 254 128.29 -133.25 -29.35
N GLN A 255 128.80 -132.04 -29.06
CA GLN A 255 129.28 -131.07 -30.05
C GLN A 255 128.32 -130.55 -31.14
N CYS A 256 127.98 -129.26 -31.05
CA CYS A 256 128.36 -128.15 -31.97
C CYS A 256 128.37 -128.30 -33.52
N ARG A 257 127.90 -129.41 -34.09
CA ARG A 257 128.01 -129.81 -35.51
C ARG A 257 127.48 -128.80 -36.53
N GLU A 258 126.16 -128.73 -36.60
CA GLU A 258 125.44 -128.45 -37.84
C GLU A 258 124.14 -127.67 -37.56
N GLN A 259 123.72 -126.65 -38.32
CA GLN A 259 124.36 -125.60 -39.10
C GLN A 259 123.21 -124.81 -39.75
N GLN A 260 123.18 -123.49 -39.56
CA GLN A 260 123.20 -122.50 -40.65
C GLN A 260 122.13 -122.51 -41.79
N ALA A 261 121.08 -123.34 -41.77
CA ALA A 261 120.35 -123.71 -43.00
C ALA A 261 119.00 -123.00 -43.31
N PHE A 262 118.51 -122.04 -42.51
CA PHE A 262 117.12 -121.51 -42.69
C PHE A 262 116.92 -119.99 -42.46
N CYS A 263 117.84 -119.13 -42.94
CA CYS A 263 117.69 -117.67 -42.79
C CYS A 263 116.77 -116.98 -43.83
N ASP A 264 116.45 -117.64 -44.94
CA ASP A 264 116.22 -116.93 -46.22
C ASP A 264 114.78 -116.92 -46.75
N GLN A 265 113.75 -116.89 -45.88
CA GLN A 265 112.35 -116.78 -46.35
C GLN A 265 111.51 -115.67 -45.68
N GLN A 266 110.71 -114.99 -46.53
CA GLN A 266 109.57 -114.13 -46.21
C GLN A 266 109.81 -112.76 -45.54
N LYS A 267 110.73 -111.95 -46.09
CA LYS A 267 110.78 -110.48 -45.87
C LYS A 267 110.01 -109.63 -46.92
N GLY A 268 109.23 -110.25 -47.82
CA GLY A 268 108.81 -109.61 -49.09
C GLY A 268 107.54 -108.72 -49.07
N ASN A 269 106.43 -109.18 -48.51
CA ASN A 269 105.11 -108.89 -49.12
C ASN A 269 104.39 -107.58 -48.74
N ASN A 270 104.85 -106.80 -47.76
CA ASN A 270 104.02 -105.74 -47.15
C ASN A 270 104.32 -104.29 -47.60
N ALA A 271 105.10 -104.09 -48.67
CA ALA A 271 105.52 -102.75 -49.11
C ALA A 271 104.44 -101.94 -49.88
N ASP A 272 103.58 -102.60 -50.66
CA ASP A 272 102.80 -101.92 -51.70
C ASP A 272 101.48 -101.28 -51.24
N ILE A 273 100.98 -101.64 -50.05
CA ILE A 273 99.76 -101.05 -49.44
C ILE A 273 99.93 -99.52 -49.16
N MET A 274 101.19 -99.04 -49.12
CA MET A 274 101.52 -97.71 -48.59
C MET A 274 101.20 -96.54 -49.55
N LYS A 275 101.07 -96.77 -50.86
CA LYS A 275 100.98 -95.68 -51.86
C LYS A 275 99.56 -95.18 -52.13
N GLU A 276 98.56 -96.06 -52.09
CA GLU A 276 97.17 -95.72 -52.45
C GLU A 276 96.50 -94.78 -51.42
N ASN A 277 96.88 -94.89 -50.14
CA ASN A 277 96.40 -94.04 -49.05
C ASN A 277 96.69 -92.54 -49.23
N VAL A 278 97.72 -92.16 -50.00
CA VAL A 278 98.22 -90.78 -50.05
C VAL A 278 97.29 -89.84 -50.85
N ALA A 279 96.63 -90.34 -51.90
CA ALA A 279 95.79 -89.52 -52.77
C ALA A 279 94.47 -89.07 -52.10
N LEU A 280 93.78 -90.02 -51.46
CA LEU A 280 92.51 -89.77 -50.74
C LEU A 280 92.67 -88.79 -49.56
N ASN A 281 93.86 -88.74 -48.94
CA ASN A 281 94.14 -87.88 -47.81
C ASN A 281 94.08 -86.37 -48.16
N ASN A 282 94.44 -85.99 -49.38
CA ASN A 282 94.65 -84.58 -49.74
C ASN A 282 93.33 -83.80 -49.96
N GLN A 283 92.33 -84.38 -50.62
CA GLN A 283 91.02 -83.73 -50.81
C GLN A 283 90.25 -83.62 -49.49
N LEU A 284 90.38 -84.62 -48.62
CA LEU A 284 89.72 -84.66 -47.30
C LEU A 284 90.35 -83.66 -46.30
N SER A 285 91.54 -83.14 -46.60
CA SER A 285 92.25 -82.16 -45.77
C SER A 285 91.63 -80.75 -45.81
N GLN A 286 91.23 -80.23 -46.98
CA GLN A 286 90.76 -78.85 -47.09
C GLN A 286 89.42 -78.60 -46.38
N LEU A 287 88.47 -79.53 -46.46
CA LEU A 287 87.20 -79.46 -45.72
C LEU A 287 87.34 -79.85 -44.23
N ARG A 288 88.43 -80.51 -43.84
CA ARG A 288 88.82 -80.66 -42.44
C ARG A 288 89.25 -79.31 -41.86
N MET A 289 90.17 -78.58 -42.50
CA MET A 289 90.79 -77.38 -41.89
C MET A 289 89.79 -76.30 -41.44
N THR A 290 88.74 -76.01 -42.20
CA THR A 290 87.76 -74.96 -41.84
C THR A 290 86.84 -75.38 -40.68
N ASN A 291 86.35 -76.61 -40.68
CA ASN A 291 85.58 -77.16 -39.55
C ASN A 291 86.47 -77.36 -38.32
N MET A 292 87.70 -77.82 -38.53
CA MET A 292 88.68 -78.02 -37.47
C MET A 292 89.12 -76.71 -36.83
N SER A 293 89.17 -75.58 -37.54
CA SER A 293 89.45 -74.27 -36.95
C SER A 293 88.32 -73.81 -36.00
N ASN A 294 87.06 -73.89 -36.43
CA ASN A 294 85.91 -73.51 -35.60
C ASN A 294 85.69 -74.49 -34.42
N SER A 295 86.04 -75.76 -34.60
CA SER A 295 86.14 -76.71 -33.49
C SER A 295 87.38 -76.46 -32.63
N LEU A 296 88.51 -75.98 -33.16
CA LEU A 296 89.69 -75.60 -32.38
C LEU A 296 89.36 -74.46 -31.43
N ASP A 297 88.75 -73.37 -31.90
CA ASP A 297 88.44 -72.22 -31.03
C ASP A 297 87.46 -72.59 -29.91
N LYS A 298 86.46 -73.45 -30.22
CA LYS A 298 85.58 -74.05 -29.21
C LYS A 298 86.38 -74.93 -28.25
N LEU A 299 87.13 -75.91 -28.76
CA LEU A 299 87.98 -76.81 -27.99
C LEU A 299 89.12 -76.09 -27.24
N HIS A 300 89.50 -74.86 -27.62
CA HIS A 300 90.48 -74.02 -26.91
C HIS A 300 89.80 -73.15 -25.85
N SER A 301 88.52 -72.79 -26.03
CA SER A 301 87.70 -72.21 -24.96
C SER A 301 87.31 -73.26 -23.92
N GLU A 302 87.02 -74.48 -24.38
CA GLU A 302 86.72 -75.65 -23.57
C GLU A 302 87.99 -76.20 -22.92
N ASN A 303 89.13 -76.32 -23.61
CA ASN A 303 90.40 -76.62 -22.95
C ASN A 303 90.82 -75.54 -21.96
N ARG A 304 90.50 -74.24 -22.16
CA ARG A 304 90.76 -73.23 -21.11
C ARG A 304 89.88 -73.47 -19.88
N LYS A 305 88.57 -73.66 -20.04
CA LYS A 305 87.67 -74.02 -18.93
C LYS A 305 88.03 -75.35 -18.27
N ILE A 306 88.42 -76.35 -19.06
CA ILE A 306 88.87 -77.66 -18.58
C ILE A 306 90.22 -77.51 -17.89
N LEU A 307 91.16 -76.69 -18.34
CA LEU A 307 92.42 -76.42 -17.63
C LEU A 307 92.22 -75.58 -16.36
N GLU A 308 91.21 -74.71 -16.30
CA GLU A 308 90.84 -73.96 -15.10
C GLU A 308 90.09 -74.82 -14.09
N ASP A 309 89.15 -75.67 -14.54
CA ASP A 309 88.47 -76.63 -13.68
C ASP A 309 89.35 -77.85 -13.35
N GLN A 310 90.31 -78.20 -14.20
CA GLN A 310 91.39 -79.16 -13.88
C GLN A 310 92.33 -78.53 -12.88
N ARG A 311 92.76 -77.26 -13.02
CA ARG A 311 93.50 -76.55 -11.96
C ARG A 311 92.72 -76.52 -10.65
N ARG A 312 91.43 -76.15 -10.65
CA ARG A 312 90.59 -76.19 -9.44
C ARG A 312 90.44 -77.60 -8.88
N LYS A 313 90.35 -78.62 -9.73
CA LYS A 313 90.30 -80.03 -9.31
C LYS A 313 91.66 -80.54 -8.87
N ASP A 314 92.77 -80.01 -9.36
CA ASP A 314 94.15 -80.31 -8.96
C ASP A 314 94.54 -79.54 -7.69
N GLU A 315 93.97 -78.37 -7.45
CA GLU A 315 94.04 -77.60 -6.20
C GLU A 315 93.14 -78.24 -5.13
N ALA A 316 91.94 -78.68 -5.50
CA ALA A 316 91.06 -79.47 -4.65
C ALA A 316 91.65 -80.87 -4.39
N LEU A 317 92.25 -81.53 -5.39
CA LEU A 317 92.99 -82.78 -5.21
C LEU A 317 94.29 -82.54 -4.48
N SER A 318 94.96 -81.39 -4.58
CA SER A 318 96.17 -81.08 -3.81
C SER A 318 95.82 -80.82 -2.35
N THR A 319 94.71 -80.15 -2.06
CA THR A 319 94.22 -79.94 -0.68
C THR A 319 93.55 -81.19 -0.10
N VAL A 320 92.92 -82.04 -0.92
CA VAL A 320 92.41 -83.37 -0.51
C VAL A 320 93.56 -84.38 -0.40
N GLN A 321 94.60 -84.32 -1.23
CA GLN A 321 95.83 -85.11 -1.08
C GLN A 321 96.68 -84.58 0.07
N SER A 322 96.63 -83.28 0.39
CA SER A 322 97.21 -82.74 1.63
C SER A 322 96.45 -83.31 2.81
N LYS A 323 95.12 -83.20 2.85
CA LYS A 323 94.30 -83.81 3.92
C LYS A 323 94.41 -85.32 3.98
N ILE A 324 94.57 -86.04 2.87
CA ILE A 324 94.83 -87.49 2.85
C ILE A 324 96.28 -87.78 3.26
N ARG A 325 97.24 -86.89 3.00
CA ARG A 325 98.62 -87.00 3.50
C ARG A 325 98.62 -86.75 5.01
N GLU A 326 98.06 -85.65 5.49
CA GLU A 326 97.83 -85.32 6.91
C GLU A 326 97.05 -86.42 7.64
N LEU A 327 96.00 -87.00 7.05
CA LEU A 327 95.25 -88.11 7.65
C LEU A 327 96.03 -89.43 7.60
N LYS A 328 96.82 -89.69 6.55
CA LYS A 328 97.74 -90.85 6.51
C LYS A 328 98.91 -90.68 7.45
N GLU A 329 99.40 -89.46 7.64
CA GLU A 329 100.50 -89.08 8.51
C GLU A 329 100.05 -89.19 9.96
N LYS A 330 98.88 -88.65 10.31
CA LYS A 330 98.15 -88.91 11.57
C LYS A 330 97.85 -90.39 11.79
N LEU A 331 97.52 -91.16 10.74
CA LEU A 331 97.26 -92.60 10.85
C LEU A 331 98.56 -93.41 11.06
N THR A 332 99.66 -93.06 10.38
CA THR A 332 100.97 -93.65 10.66
C THR A 332 101.48 -93.24 12.03
N GLU A 333 101.22 -92.01 12.46
CA GLU A 333 101.51 -91.51 13.80
C GLU A 333 100.68 -92.19 14.89
N SER A 334 99.43 -92.58 14.62
CA SER A 334 98.61 -93.34 15.58
C SER A 334 98.92 -94.84 15.58
N LEU A 335 99.49 -95.36 14.50
CA LEU A 335 100.04 -96.71 14.39
C LEU A 335 101.50 -96.83 14.85
N ASP A 336 102.21 -95.72 15.05
CA ASP A 336 103.61 -95.73 15.48
C ASP A 336 103.73 -96.13 16.96
N LYS A 337 104.11 -97.39 17.15
CA LYS A 337 104.27 -98.03 18.46
C LYS A 337 105.42 -97.44 19.28
N SER A 338 106.23 -96.52 18.73
CA SER A 338 107.28 -95.80 19.46
C SER A 338 106.75 -94.61 20.30
N LYS A 339 105.54 -94.11 20.05
CA LYS A 339 104.98 -92.97 20.81
C LYS A 339 104.80 -93.29 22.30
N SER A 340 105.41 -92.47 23.16
CA SER A 340 105.13 -92.42 24.61
C SER A 340 103.63 -92.32 24.90
N ALA A 341 103.19 -92.93 26.00
CA ALA A 341 101.78 -92.94 26.42
C ALA A 341 101.20 -91.52 26.59
N GLU A 342 102.04 -90.56 26.99
CA GLU A 342 101.68 -89.15 27.19
C GLU A 342 101.15 -88.47 25.91
N LYS A 343 101.75 -88.74 24.74
CA LYS A 343 101.24 -88.21 23.45
C LYS A 343 99.89 -88.81 23.09
N ARG A 344 99.70 -90.11 23.32
CA ARG A 344 98.42 -90.80 23.06
C ARG A 344 97.31 -90.35 24.02
N ALA A 345 97.64 -90.02 25.26
CA ALA A 345 96.70 -89.38 26.18
C ALA A 345 96.26 -88.01 25.66
N LYS A 346 97.20 -87.17 25.21
CA LYS A 346 96.89 -85.85 24.65
C LYS A 346 96.07 -85.90 23.36
N GLU A 347 96.36 -86.85 22.46
CA GLU A 347 95.58 -87.06 21.23
C GLU A 347 94.12 -87.45 21.52
N LEU A 348 93.86 -88.19 22.62
CA LEU A 348 92.51 -88.48 23.10
C LEU A 348 91.85 -87.28 23.79
N GLU A 349 92.62 -86.50 24.54
CA GLU A 349 92.18 -85.26 25.20
C GLU A 349 91.77 -84.19 24.17
N ASP A 350 92.55 -83.98 23.10
CA ASP A 350 92.23 -83.06 22.02
C ASP A 350 90.95 -83.50 21.27
N MET A 351 90.71 -84.80 21.04
CA MET A 351 89.45 -85.29 20.46
C MET A 351 88.24 -85.12 21.40
N LEU A 352 88.41 -85.35 22.71
CA LEU A 352 87.37 -85.05 23.70
C LEU A 352 87.01 -83.56 23.71
N ASN A 353 88.01 -82.68 23.64
CA ASN A 353 87.81 -81.24 23.53
C ASN A 353 87.06 -80.83 22.25
N GLU A 354 87.25 -81.54 21.13
CA GLU A 354 86.49 -81.29 19.89
C GLU A 354 85.02 -81.76 20.00
N GLU A 355 84.76 -82.93 20.58
CA GLU A 355 83.39 -83.42 20.84
C GLU A 355 82.64 -82.57 21.88
N GLU A 356 83.29 -82.14 22.97
CA GLU A 356 82.68 -81.21 23.94
C GLU A 356 82.33 -79.85 23.30
N ARG A 357 83.16 -79.36 22.38
CA ARG A 357 82.86 -78.16 21.58
C ARG A 357 81.69 -78.40 20.63
N TYR A 358 81.59 -79.56 20.00
CA TYR A 358 80.46 -79.90 19.14
C TYR A 358 79.15 -80.02 19.93
N ALA A 359 79.15 -80.74 21.05
CA ALA A 359 78.01 -80.84 21.97
C ALA A 359 77.57 -79.46 22.51
N SER A 360 78.53 -78.57 22.80
CA SER A 360 78.25 -77.18 23.20
C SER A 360 77.58 -76.37 22.08
N GLN A 361 78.04 -76.51 20.83
CA GLN A 361 77.42 -75.84 19.68
C GLN A 361 76.01 -76.37 19.39
N VAL A 362 75.80 -77.69 19.48
CA VAL A 362 74.47 -78.32 19.35
C VAL A 362 73.53 -77.83 20.45
N THR A 363 73.98 -77.77 21.70
CA THR A 363 73.19 -77.23 22.82
C THR A 363 72.82 -75.76 22.59
N GLN A 364 73.75 -74.93 22.11
CA GLN A 364 73.47 -73.53 21.80
C GLN A 364 72.55 -73.35 20.58
N SER A 365 72.53 -74.30 19.63
CA SER A 365 71.58 -74.30 18.51
C SER A 365 70.18 -74.69 18.98
N GLN A 366 70.06 -75.67 19.87
CA GLN A 366 68.82 -76.08 20.53
C GLN A 366 68.23 -74.93 21.36
N GLN A 367 69.05 -74.22 22.15
CA GLN A 367 68.60 -73.04 22.91
C GLN A 367 68.06 -71.93 21.99
N ARG A 368 68.74 -71.66 20.87
CA ARG A 368 68.26 -70.70 19.85
C ARG A 368 66.92 -71.16 19.24
N ALA A 369 66.78 -72.43 18.89
CA ALA A 369 65.53 -72.98 18.37
C ALA A 369 64.37 -72.92 19.38
N MET A 370 64.62 -73.22 20.66
CA MET A 370 63.62 -73.08 21.74
C MET A 370 63.19 -71.63 21.93
N HIS A 371 64.12 -70.67 21.91
CA HIS A 371 63.80 -69.25 22.00
C HIS A 371 62.93 -68.78 20.82
N CYS A 372 63.28 -69.16 19.58
CA CYS A 372 62.45 -68.87 18.41
C CYS A 372 61.05 -69.48 18.52
N SER A 373 60.94 -70.74 18.97
CA SER A 373 59.65 -71.42 19.21
C SER A 373 58.79 -70.67 20.24
N PHE A 374 59.39 -70.20 21.34
CA PHE A 374 58.69 -69.40 22.34
C PHE A 374 58.19 -68.06 21.78
N VAL A 375 59.00 -67.35 20.98
CA VAL A 375 58.60 -66.09 20.34
C VAL A 375 57.43 -66.29 19.37
N GLU A 376 57.43 -67.35 18.55
CA GLU A 376 56.29 -67.65 17.68
C GLU A 376 55.04 -68.10 18.46
N GLN A 377 55.20 -68.80 19.58
CA GLN A 377 54.07 -69.12 20.48
C GLN A 377 53.45 -67.86 21.10
N GLN A 378 54.24 -66.86 21.49
CA GLN A 378 53.71 -65.57 21.99
C GLN A 378 52.94 -64.81 20.91
N LYS A 379 53.46 -64.77 19.67
CA LYS A 379 52.73 -64.21 18.51
C LYS A 379 51.41 -64.94 18.24
N LEU A 380 51.42 -66.27 18.28
CA LEU A 380 50.21 -67.10 18.13
C LEU A 380 49.16 -66.78 19.21
N LEU A 381 49.59 -66.57 20.45
CA LEU A 381 48.70 -66.20 21.56
C LEU A 381 48.11 -64.79 21.39
N ALA A 382 48.89 -63.82 20.90
CA ALA A 382 48.39 -62.49 20.57
C ALA A 382 47.30 -62.55 19.48
N LEU A 383 47.60 -63.20 18.35
CA LEU A 383 46.65 -63.37 17.24
C LEU A 383 45.37 -64.10 17.67
N LYS A 384 45.47 -65.14 18.51
CA LYS A 384 44.31 -65.85 19.09
C LYS A 384 43.49 -65.00 20.07
N ASN A 385 44.02 -63.89 20.58
CA ASN A 385 43.25 -62.96 21.41
C ASN A 385 42.60 -61.88 20.56
N GLU A 386 43.27 -61.39 19.51
CA GLU A 386 42.67 -60.52 18.49
C GLU A 386 41.49 -61.22 17.78
N GLU A 387 41.64 -62.49 17.40
CA GLU A 387 40.57 -63.33 16.82
C GLU A 387 39.31 -63.33 17.69
N LYS A 388 39.45 -63.50 19.01
CA LYS A 388 38.32 -63.48 19.96
C LYS A 388 37.66 -62.11 20.02
N ILE A 389 38.44 -61.03 20.00
CA ILE A 389 37.93 -59.66 20.01
C ILE A 389 37.12 -59.40 18.74
N PHE A 390 37.65 -59.74 17.56
CA PHE A 390 36.93 -59.63 16.29
C PHE A 390 35.68 -60.52 16.26
N HIS A 391 35.72 -61.74 16.80
CA HIS A 391 34.54 -62.61 16.91
C HIS A 391 33.45 -61.96 17.79
N MET A 392 33.82 -61.38 18.94
CA MET A 392 32.88 -60.67 19.82
C MET A 392 32.29 -59.43 19.14
N GLN A 393 33.11 -58.62 18.47
CA GLN A 393 32.65 -57.47 17.68
C GLN A 393 31.68 -57.89 16.57
N LEU A 394 32.02 -58.92 15.79
CA LEU A 394 31.19 -59.45 14.71
C LEU A 394 29.85 -60.02 15.23
N LYS A 395 29.85 -60.65 16.41
CA LYS A 395 28.62 -61.10 17.09
C LYS A 395 27.76 -59.92 17.55
N ALA A 396 28.37 -58.85 18.08
CA ALA A 396 27.65 -57.63 18.45
C ALA A 396 27.06 -56.92 17.22
N SER A 397 27.83 -56.75 16.14
CA SER A 397 27.36 -56.14 14.89
C SER A 397 26.20 -56.93 14.26
N LYS A 398 26.26 -58.27 14.24
CA LYS A 398 25.12 -59.10 13.79
C LYS A 398 23.85 -58.91 14.64
N ALA A 399 24.00 -58.74 15.95
CA ALA A 399 22.88 -58.43 16.84
C ALA A 399 22.32 -57.01 16.65
N ILE A 400 23.14 -56.06 16.18
CA ILE A 400 22.68 -54.72 15.77
C ILE A 400 21.94 -54.79 14.44
N MET A 401 22.48 -55.49 13.43
CA MET A 401 21.82 -55.69 12.13
C MET A 401 20.41 -56.25 12.29
N SER A 402 20.24 -57.36 13.03
CA SER A 402 18.91 -57.95 13.27
C SER A 402 17.91 -57.00 13.96
N LYS A 403 18.39 -56.06 14.79
CA LYS A 403 17.57 -54.99 15.39
C LYS A 403 17.26 -53.84 14.43
N LEU A 404 18.02 -53.66 13.36
CA LEU A 404 17.73 -52.73 12.27
C LEU A 404 16.77 -53.36 11.26
N ASP A 405 17.00 -54.62 10.86
CA ASP A 405 16.14 -55.38 9.95
C ASP A 405 14.69 -55.46 10.49
N SER A 406 14.54 -55.80 11.77
CA SER A 406 13.22 -55.85 12.43
C SER A 406 12.55 -54.48 12.60
N LYS A 407 13.33 -53.38 12.67
CA LYS A 407 12.80 -52.01 12.60
C LYS A 407 12.37 -51.64 11.19
N GLN A 408 13.18 -51.95 10.17
CA GLN A 408 12.84 -51.72 8.77
C GLN A 408 11.53 -52.44 8.40
N LEU A 409 11.43 -53.74 8.69
CA LEU A 409 10.20 -54.52 8.48
C LEU A 409 8.99 -53.97 9.26
N SER A 410 9.20 -53.20 10.33
CA SER A 410 8.12 -52.50 11.05
C SER A 410 7.71 -51.22 10.32
N MET A 411 8.69 -50.41 9.89
CA MET A 411 8.46 -49.17 9.15
C MET A 411 7.82 -49.42 7.77
N GLU A 412 8.20 -50.51 7.09
CA GLU A 412 7.58 -50.95 5.83
C GLU A 412 6.09 -51.30 6.00
N ARG A 413 5.71 -51.98 7.09
CA ARG A 413 4.31 -52.26 7.43
C ARG A 413 3.51 -50.99 7.75
N VAL A 414 4.10 -50.05 8.48
CA VAL A 414 3.46 -48.74 8.75
C VAL A 414 3.29 -47.95 7.46
N LEU A 415 4.29 -47.91 6.59
CA LEU A 415 4.23 -47.25 5.28
C LEU A 415 3.16 -47.87 4.38
N GLN A 416 3.01 -49.20 4.39
CA GLN A 416 1.97 -49.88 3.63
C GLN A 416 0.56 -49.53 4.12
N SER A 417 0.33 -49.54 5.43
CA SER A 417 -0.95 -49.10 6.02
C SER A 417 -1.25 -47.61 5.74
N GLN A 418 -0.22 -46.75 5.70
CA GLN A 418 -0.36 -45.36 5.31
C GLN A 418 -0.75 -45.19 3.82
N LYS A 419 -0.22 -46.01 2.91
CA LYS A 419 -0.66 -46.02 1.50
C LYS A 419 -2.12 -46.44 1.36
N GLU A 420 -2.53 -47.49 2.05
CA GLU A 420 -3.92 -47.99 2.04
C GLU A 420 -4.91 -46.93 2.58
N SER A 421 -4.55 -46.24 3.66
CA SER A 421 -5.29 -45.09 4.18
C SER A 421 -5.37 -43.95 3.16
N LEU A 422 -4.26 -43.61 2.51
CA LEU A 422 -4.22 -42.57 1.47
C LEU A 422 -5.09 -42.92 0.27
N TYR A 423 -5.04 -44.15 -0.24
CA TYR A 423 -5.92 -44.59 -1.34
C TYR A 423 -7.41 -44.52 -0.95
N SER A 424 -7.76 -44.90 0.28
CA SER A 424 -9.12 -44.75 0.80
C SER A 424 -9.58 -43.29 0.86
N ILE A 425 -8.69 -42.37 1.27
CA ILE A 425 -8.98 -40.93 1.28
C ILE A 425 -9.11 -40.37 -0.14
N CYS A 426 -8.22 -40.73 -1.07
CA CYS A 426 -8.32 -40.32 -2.48
C CYS A 426 -9.65 -40.75 -3.10
N TYR A 427 -10.06 -42.01 -2.92
CA TYR A 427 -11.34 -42.52 -3.41
C TYR A 427 -12.54 -41.78 -2.82
N GLN A 428 -12.49 -41.43 -1.52
CA GLN A 428 -13.53 -40.61 -0.88
C GLN A 428 -13.58 -39.19 -1.46
N VAL A 429 -12.43 -38.57 -1.71
CA VAL A 429 -12.33 -37.23 -2.32
C VAL A 429 -12.87 -37.25 -3.76
N GLU A 430 -12.52 -38.25 -4.57
CA GLU A 430 -13.05 -38.45 -5.92
C GLU A 430 -14.58 -38.66 -5.92
N THR A 431 -15.08 -39.51 -5.01
CA THR A 431 -16.52 -39.78 -4.84
C THR A 431 -17.28 -38.51 -4.43
N ILE A 432 -16.72 -37.69 -3.54
CA ILE A 432 -17.30 -36.40 -3.14
C ILE A 432 -17.22 -35.40 -4.30
N GLY A 433 -16.10 -35.31 -5.01
CA GLY A 433 -15.92 -34.44 -6.17
C GLY A 433 -16.93 -34.74 -7.29
N ALA A 434 -17.14 -36.02 -7.62
CA ALA A 434 -18.17 -36.43 -8.58
C ALA A 434 -19.59 -36.05 -8.13
N ARG A 435 -19.90 -36.16 -6.84
CA ARG A 435 -21.17 -35.70 -6.27
C ARG A 435 -21.31 -34.18 -6.30
N VAL A 436 -20.24 -33.43 -6.07
CA VAL A 436 -20.24 -31.95 -6.17
C VAL A 436 -20.47 -31.53 -7.61
N ALA A 437 -19.71 -32.06 -8.58
CA ALA A 437 -19.90 -31.76 -10.00
C ALA A 437 -21.32 -32.12 -10.51
N HIS A 438 -21.91 -33.22 -10.03
CA HIS A 438 -23.30 -33.54 -10.30
C HIS A 438 -24.27 -32.53 -9.67
N MET A 439 -24.04 -32.08 -8.43
CA MET A 439 -24.86 -31.05 -7.80
C MET A 439 -24.74 -29.71 -8.53
N GLU A 440 -23.53 -29.30 -8.91
CA GLU A 440 -23.25 -28.09 -9.69
C GLU A 440 -23.95 -28.13 -11.06
N GLY A 441 -23.88 -29.25 -11.79
CA GLY A 441 -24.63 -29.44 -13.04
C GLY A 441 -26.15 -29.38 -12.84
N ALA A 442 -26.69 -30.17 -11.91
CA ALA A 442 -28.12 -30.21 -11.61
C ALA A 442 -28.65 -28.94 -10.91
N GLN A 443 -27.76 -28.04 -10.48
CA GLN A 443 -28.08 -26.72 -9.95
C GLN A 443 -28.01 -25.67 -11.06
N ALA A 444 -27.01 -25.73 -11.95
CA ALA A 444 -26.95 -24.91 -13.17
C ALA A 444 -28.19 -25.13 -14.06
N GLU A 445 -28.67 -26.36 -14.21
CA GLU A 445 -29.92 -26.67 -14.93
C GLU A 445 -31.18 -26.07 -14.27
N LYS A 446 -31.19 -25.90 -12.93
CA LYS A 446 -32.31 -25.28 -12.19
C LYS A 446 -32.24 -23.75 -12.17
N GLU A 447 -31.02 -23.21 -12.11
CA GLU A 447 -30.76 -21.77 -12.17
C GLU A 447 -30.96 -21.24 -13.61
N CYS A 448 -30.72 -22.07 -14.64
CA CYS A 448 -31.21 -21.87 -16.02
C CYS A 448 -32.71 -22.15 -16.20
N SER A 449 -33.54 -21.93 -15.18
CA SER A 449 -34.98 -21.80 -15.38
C SER A 449 -35.26 -20.56 -16.24
N ALA A 450 -35.83 -20.76 -17.43
CA ALA A 450 -36.18 -19.68 -18.35
C ALA A 450 -37.07 -18.60 -17.69
N GLU A 451 -37.86 -18.99 -16.68
CA GLU A 451 -38.65 -18.11 -15.83
C GLU A 451 -37.82 -17.06 -15.08
N LEU A 452 -36.61 -17.40 -14.59
CA LEU A 452 -35.74 -16.43 -13.92
C LEU A 452 -35.16 -15.42 -14.91
N VAL A 453 -34.74 -15.87 -16.09
CA VAL A 453 -34.26 -15.00 -17.17
C VAL A 453 -35.39 -14.09 -17.67
N GLU A 454 -36.60 -14.61 -17.82
CA GLU A 454 -37.77 -13.81 -18.21
C GLU A 454 -38.15 -12.80 -17.12
N LYS A 455 -38.12 -13.20 -15.84
CA LYS A 455 -38.36 -12.32 -14.69
C LYS A 455 -37.32 -11.22 -14.59
N GLU A 456 -36.04 -11.52 -14.84
CA GLU A 456 -34.98 -10.53 -14.90
C GLU A 456 -35.21 -9.53 -16.06
N ASN A 457 -35.57 -10.01 -17.25
CA ASN A 457 -35.88 -9.16 -18.39
C ASN A 457 -37.12 -8.27 -18.16
N ARG A 458 -38.18 -8.81 -17.55
CA ARG A 458 -39.36 -8.03 -17.11
C ARG A 458 -38.95 -6.95 -16.08
N LEU A 459 -38.05 -7.25 -15.16
CA LEU A 459 -37.53 -6.26 -14.20
C LEU A 459 -36.66 -5.17 -14.86
N ARG A 460 -35.78 -5.53 -15.82
CA ARG A 460 -35.03 -4.56 -16.64
C ARG A 460 -35.96 -3.61 -17.41
N GLU A 461 -37.05 -4.14 -17.98
CA GLU A 461 -38.01 -3.33 -18.72
C GLU A 461 -38.83 -2.40 -17.80
N VAL A 462 -39.22 -2.88 -16.62
CA VAL A 462 -39.82 -2.03 -15.58
C VAL A 462 -38.83 -0.92 -15.16
N GLN A 463 -37.55 -1.26 -14.94
CA GLN A 463 -36.51 -0.30 -14.58
C GLN A 463 -36.29 0.77 -15.66
N SER A 464 -36.24 0.42 -16.94
CA SER A 464 -36.09 1.39 -18.04
C SER A 464 -37.31 2.30 -18.16
N ARG A 465 -38.53 1.76 -18.01
CA ARG A 465 -39.78 2.54 -17.93
C ARG A 465 -39.82 3.47 -16.71
N HIS A 466 -39.17 3.12 -15.60
CA HIS A 466 -39.00 4.01 -14.45
C HIS A 466 -37.96 5.11 -14.72
N ALA A 467 -36.79 4.79 -15.27
CA ALA A 467 -35.76 5.77 -15.63
C ALA A 467 -36.28 6.82 -16.64
N ALA A 468 -37.04 6.39 -17.66
CA ALA A 468 -37.67 7.30 -18.62
C ALA A 468 -38.67 8.28 -17.95
N ARG A 469 -39.44 7.81 -16.95
CA ARG A 469 -40.35 8.67 -16.17
C ARG A 469 -39.61 9.65 -15.27
N VAL A 470 -38.51 9.22 -14.64
CA VAL A 470 -37.65 10.10 -13.83
C VAL A 470 -37.07 11.23 -14.71
N ALA A 471 -36.49 10.91 -15.87
CA ALA A 471 -35.94 11.92 -16.79
C ALA A 471 -36.97 12.94 -17.30
N ILE A 472 -38.26 12.58 -17.39
CA ILE A 472 -39.35 13.51 -17.69
C ILE A 472 -39.65 14.41 -16.48
N LEU A 473 -39.73 13.85 -15.27
CA LEU A 473 -39.97 14.59 -14.03
C LEU A 473 -38.83 15.55 -13.68
N GLU A 474 -37.57 15.17 -13.92
CA GLU A 474 -36.40 16.04 -13.80
C GLU A 474 -36.49 17.22 -14.77
N ARG A 475 -36.84 16.97 -16.03
CA ARG A 475 -37.04 18.03 -17.04
C ARG A 475 -38.21 18.96 -16.68
N HIS A 476 -39.28 18.45 -16.07
CA HIS A 476 -40.39 19.26 -15.59
C HIS A 476 -39.99 20.08 -14.35
N THR A 477 -39.21 19.49 -13.44
CA THR A 477 -38.66 20.18 -12.26
C THR A 477 -37.71 21.31 -12.68
N GLY A 478 -36.85 21.10 -13.67
CA GLY A 478 -35.98 22.14 -14.22
C GLY A 478 -36.77 23.31 -14.80
N LYS A 479 -37.81 23.05 -15.61
CA LYS A 479 -38.71 24.10 -16.10
C LYS A 479 -39.36 24.89 -14.96
N LEU A 480 -39.90 24.20 -13.95
CA LEU A 480 -40.51 24.86 -12.78
C LEU A 480 -39.50 25.72 -12.00
N GLN A 481 -38.25 25.28 -11.86
CA GLN A 481 -37.19 26.09 -11.25
C GLN A 481 -36.87 27.34 -12.07
N ASP A 482 -36.84 27.26 -13.40
CA ASP A 482 -36.60 28.41 -14.27
C ASP A 482 -37.81 29.37 -14.35
N ASP A 483 -39.04 28.85 -14.32
CA ASP A 483 -40.25 29.65 -14.15
C ASP A 483 -40.25 30.38 -12.80
N MET A 484 -39.91 29.69 -11.69
CA MET A 484 -39.73 30.33 -10.38
C MET A 484 -38.66 31.42 -10.43
N ARG A 485 -37.48 31.14 -11.00
CA ARG A 485 -36.39 32.14 -11.16
C ARG A 485 -36.82 33.33 -12.02
N ARG A 486 -37.69 33.14 -13.02
CA ARG A 486 -38.24 34.25 -13.82
C ARG A 486 -39.23 35.07 -12.98
N LEU A 487 -40.19 34.43 -12.32
CA LEU A 487 -41.19 35.08 -11.46
C LEU A 487 -40.55 35.85 -10.29
N THR A 488 -39.48 35.33 -9.67
CA THR A 488 -38.72 36.06 -8.64
C THR A 488 -38.14 37.36 -9.20
N ARG A 489 -37.49 37.34 -10.38
CA ARG A 489 -36.95 38.55 -11.02
C ARG A 489 -38.05 39.53 -11.44
N GLU A 490 -39.18 39.03 -11.95
CA GLU A 490 -40.35 39.85 -12.26
C GLU A 490 -40.89 40.56 -11.00
N LEU A 491 -41.01 39.83 -9.87
CA LEU A 491 -41.41 40.38 -8.58
C LEU A 491 -40.40 41.39 -8.02
N GLU A 492 -39.09 41.12 -8.13
CA GLU A 492 -38.03 42.07 -7.78
C GLU A 492 -38.18 43.37 -8.58
N VAL A 493 -38.29 43.30 -9.91
CA VAL A 493 -38.50 44.48 -10.77
C VAL A 493 -39.75 45.25 -10.35
N ARG A 494 -40.90 44.58 -10.20
CA ARG A 494 -42.16 45.21 -9.75
C ARG A 494 -42.07 45.82 -8.35
N SER A 495 -41.30 45.22 -7.44
CA SER A 495 -41.06 45.81 -6.11
C SER A 495 -40.27 47.13 -6.21
N THR A 496 -39.26 47.21 -7.08
CA THR A 496 -38.52 48.47 -7.29
C THR A 496 -39.38 49.54 -7.97
N GLU A 497 -40.27 49.15 -8.88
CA GLU A 497 -41.28 50.05 -9.48
C GLU A 497 -42.24 50.57 -8.42
N LEU A 498 -42.77 49.70 -7.55
CA LEU A 498 -43.65 50.07 -6.44
C LEU A 498 -42.96 51.04 -5.47
N ILE A 499 -41.69 50.82 -5.13
CA ILE A 499 -40.90 51.74 -4.29
C ILE A 499 -40.72 53.11 -4.99
N LYS A 500 -40.44 53.12 -6.31
CA LYS A 500 -40.35 54.36 -7.12
C LYS A 500 -41.69 55.10 -7.22
N LEU A 501 -42.82 54.38 -7.26
CA LEU A 501 -44.15 54.97 -7.26
C LEU A 501 -44.54 55.49 -5.88
N GLN A 502 -44.19 54.79 -4.80
CA GLN A 502 -44.40 55.26 -3.43
C GLN A 502 -43.56 56.51 -3.11
N SER A 503 -42.31 56.61 -3.57
CA SER A 503 -41.51 57.82 -3.37
C SER A 503 -42.09 59.01 -4.15
N ARG A 504 -42.46 58.82 -5.43
CA ARG A 504 -43.17 59.84 -6.23
C ARG A 504 -44.49 60.27 -5.59
N LEU A 505 -45.27 59.34 -5.02
CA LEU A 505 -46.52 59.65 -4.31
C LEU A 505 -46.24 60.51 -3.08
N LYS A 506 -45.24 60.15 -2.25
CA LYS A 506 -44.83 60.96 -1.08
C LYS A 506 -44.40 62.37 -1.47
N THR A 507 -43.61 62.52 -2.55
CA THR A 507 -43.25 63.85 -3.07
C THR A 507 -44.48 64.62 -3.57
N SER A 508 -45.42 63.96 -4.25
CA SER A 508 -46.66 64.60 -4.71
C SER A 508 -47.56 65.03 -3.54
N MET A 509 -47.64 64.25 -2.47
CA MET A 509 -48.37 64.62 -1.25
C MET A 509 -47.74 65.84 -0.58
N LEU A 510 -46.41 65.85 -0.39
CA LEU A 510 -45.70 67.00 0.17
C LEU A 510 -45.89 68.30 -0.66
N ASN A 511 -45.99 68.18 -1.99
CA ASN A 511 -46.31 69.31 -2.86
C ASN A 511 -47.75 69.81 -2.68
N VAL A 512 -48.71 68.90 -2.47
CA VAL A 512 -50.12 69.25 -2.17
C VAL A 512 -50.22 69.91 -0.78
N ASP A 513 -49.60 69.32 0.24
CA ASP A 513 -49.55 69.88 1.61
C ASP A 513 -48.90 71.28 1.62
N GLY A 514 -47.85 71.47 0.82
CA GLY A 514 -47.18 72.76 0.63
C GLY A 514 -48.10 73.78 -0.06
N GLY A 515 -48.76 73.37 -1.15
CA GLY A 515 -49.73 74.19 -1.87
C GLY A 515 -50.94 74.59 -1.02
N GLU A 516 -51.46 73.68 -0.18
CA GLU A 516 -52.55 74.00 0.74
C GLU A 516 -52.10 74.98 1.84
N LYS A 517 -50.89 74.82 2.40
CA LYS A 517 -50.31 75.79 3.34
C LYS A 517 -50.17 77.17 2.71
N GLU A 518 -49.67 77.26 1.49
CA GLU A 518 -49.54 78.54 0.78
C GLU A 518 -50.93 79.15 0.45
N LEU A 519 -51.88 78.34 0.01
CA LEU A 519 -53.24 78.77 -0.30
C LEU A 519 -53.97 79.25 0.97
N ASN A 520 -53.78 78.59 2.13
CA ASN A 520 -54.25 79.06 3.42
C ASN A 520 -53.61 80.41 3.80
N ALA A 521 -52.29 80.55 3.68
CA ALA A 521 -51.61 81.82 3.94
C ALA A 521 -52.11 82.96 3.02
N ARG A 522 -52.40 82.67 1.75
CA ARG A 522 -53.04 83.60 0.80
C ARG A 522 -54.47 83.96 1.22
N ARG A 523 -55.29 83.00 1.70
CA ARG A 523 -56.63 83.29 2.29
C ARG A 523 -56.50 84.22 3.51
N ASP A 524 -55.53 84.00 4.38
CA ASP A 524 -55.33 84.82 5.58
C ASP A 524 -54.74 86.21 5.30
N ALA A 525 -53.94 86.35 4.25
CA ALA A 525 -53.55 87.67 3.72
C ALA A 525 -54.78 88.42 3.15
N TRP A 526 -55.61 87.74 2.36
CA TRP A 526 -56.85 88.33 1.83
C TRP A 526 -57.85 88.72 2.92
N ARG A 527 -58.04 87.87 3.95
CA ARG A 527 -58.87 88.17 5.13
C ARG A 527 -58.40 89.44 5.83
N ARG A 528 -57.09 89.59 6.09
CA ARG A 528 -56.49 90.80 6.69
C ARG A 528 -56.74 92.04 5.83
N SER A 529 -56.41 91.98 4.54
CA SER A 529 -56.64 93.09 3.61
C SER A 529 -58.13 93.49 3.50
N ARG A 530 -59.05 92.53 3.62
CA ARG A 530 -60.50 92.81 3.63
C ARG A 530 -60.98 93.45 4.95
N VAL A 531 -60.35 93.14 6.08
CA VAL A 531 -60.57 93.85 7.35
C VAL A 531 -59.98 95.27 7.29
N GLU A 532 -58.82 95.44 6.66
CA GLU A 532 -58.21 96.77 6.42
C GLU A 532 -59.11 97.65 5.53
N ASP A 533 -59.65 97.14 4.42
CA ASP A 533 -60.63 97.85 3.59
C ASP A 533 -61.90 98.20 4.39
N ALA A 534 -62.42 97.29 5.21
CA ALA A 534 -63.57 97.57 6.08
C ALA A 534 -63.27 98.68 7.11
N LEU A 535 -62.09 98.67 7.72
CA LEU A 535 -61.63 99.72 8.65
C LEU A 535 -61.42 101.07 7.93
N LEU A 536 -60.90 101.07 6.71
CA LEU A 536 -60.76 102.26 5.87
C LEU A 536 -62.13 102.84 5.50
N ARG A 537 -63.08 102.01 5.05
CA ARG A 537 -64.47 102.43 4.81
C ARG A 537 -65.12 103.03 6.06
N LEU A 538 -64.88 102.43 7.23
CA LEU A 538 -65.45 102.92 8.50
C LEU A 538 -64.81 104.26 8.93
N ARG A 539 -63.50 104.45 8.70
CA ARG A 539 -62.81 105.74 8.87
C ARG A 539 -63.36 106.81 7.92
N VAL A 540 -63.56 106.49 6.64
CA VAL A 540 -64.17 107.40 5.65
C VAL A 540 -65.60 107.75 6.07
N ALA A 541 -66.41 106.76 6.48
CA ALA A 541 -67.79 106.98 6.93
C ALA A 541 -67.89 107.76 8.26
N HIS A 542 -66.83 107.79 9.07
CA HIS A 542 -66.72 108.67 10.24
C HIS A 542 -66.33 110.09 9.81
N ALA A 543 -65.38 110.24 8.90
CA ALA A 543 -64.97 111.54 8.36
C ALA A 543 -66.11 112.25 7.63
N THR A 544 -66.90 111.56 6.82
CA THR A 544 -68.07 112.18 6.15
C THR A 544 -69.17 112.60 7.12
N ARG A 545 -69.39 111.86 8.22
CA ARG A 545 -70.30 112.29 9.30
C ARG A 545 -69.78 113.49 10.08
N ALA A 546 -68.47 113.56 10.32
CA ALA A 546 -67.85 114.73 10.94
C ALA A 546 -67.95 115.98 10.05
N LEU A 547 -67.79 115.83 8.73
CA LEU A 547 -67.99 116.92 7.76
C LEU A 547 -69.45 117.38 7.71
N ALA A 548 -70.42 116.46 7.60
CA ALA A 548 -71.84 116.83 7.60
C ALA A 548 -72.27 117.56 8.89
N GLY A 549 -71.74 117.16 10.05
CA GLY A 549 -71.96 117.87 11.32
C GLY A 549 -71.34 119.27 11.36
N LEU A 550 -70.27 119.53 10.60
CA LEU A 550 -69.72 120.87 10.43
C LEU A 550 -70.58 121.71 9.47
N ASP A 551 -71.09 121.13 8.39
CA ASP A 551 -71.98 121.81 7.44
C ASP A 551 -73.26 122.32 8.11
N ASP A 552 -73.89 121.53 8.99
CA ASP A 552 -75.05 121.97 9.79
C ASP A 552 -74.71 123.15 10.74
N THR A 553 -73.49 123.18 11.30
CA THR A 553 -73.03 124.31 12.11
C THR A 553 -72.72 125.56 11.28
N ALA A 554 -72.21 125.40 10.05
CA ALA A 554 -72.02 126.51 9.13
C ALA A 554 -73.37 127.12 8.70
N PHE A 555 -74.34 126.26 8.34
CA PHE A 555 -75.68 126.68 7.91
C PHE A 555 -76.46 127.43 9.01
N THR A 556 -76.27 127.05 10.27
CA THR A 556 -76.88 127.76 11.41
C THR A 556 -76.21 129.12 11.70
N ILE A 557 -74.89 129.26 11.49
CA ILE A 557 -74.18 130.54 11.61
C ILE A 557 -74.59 131.52 10.49
N ASP A 558 -74.61 131.10 9.22
CA ASP A 558 -75.03 131.96 8.11
C ASP A 558 -76.50 132.41 8.24
N LYS A 559 -77.38 131.55 8.78
CA LYS A 559 -78.76 131.92 9.10
C LYS A 559 -78.85 132.99 10.19
N GLN A 560 -78.00 132.95 11.22
CA GLN A 560 -77.95 134.00 12.24
C GLN A 560 -77.44 135.34 11.67
N ARG A 561 -76.41 135.28 10.81
CA ARG A 561 -75.89 136.45 10.10
C ARG A 561 -76.97 137.11 9.24
N LEU A 562 -77.70 136.34 8.42
CA LEU A 562 -78.77 136.86 7.56
C LEU A 562 -79.88 137.57 8.34
N HIS A 563 -80.23 137.09 9.55
CA HIS A 563 -81.19 137.79 10.41
C HIS A 563 -80.67 139.14 10.95
N LEU A 564 -79.37 139.24 11.26
CA LEU A 564 -78.75 140.50 11.69
C LEU A 564 -78.66 141.51 10.54
N ASP A 565 -78.23 141.07 9.36
CA ASP A 565 -78.17 141.91 8.15
C ASP A 565 -79.57 142.44 7.79
N ALA A 566 -80.63 141.62 7.91
CA ALA A 566 -82.01 142.05 7.67
C ALA A 566 -82.49 143.11 8.68
N ALA A 567 -82.36 142.85 9.98
CA ALA A 567 -82.81 143.76 11.04
C ALA A 567 -82.06 145.11 11.02
N MET A 568 -80.79 145.12 10.62
CA MET A 568 -80.01 146.34 10.48
C MET A 568 -80.50 147.20 9.30
N ASN A 569 -80.90 146.58 8.18
CA ASN A 569 -81.44 147.29 7.01
C ASN A 569 -82.83 147.92 7.28
N GLU A 570 -83.74 147.20 7.94
CA GLU A 570 -85.05 147.76 8.34
C GLU A 570 -84.89 149.05 9.16
N ARG A 571 -83.94 149.06 10.10
CA ARG A 571 -83.70 150.21 10.97
C ARG A 571 -83.14 151.44 10.23
N LEU A 572 -82.39 151.23 9.15
CA LEU A 572 -81.91 152.33 8.29
C LEU A 572 -83.06 152.96 7.48
N VAL A 573 -83.98 152.15 6.96
CA VAL A 573 -85.19 152.62 6.26
C VAL A 573 -86.09 153.43 7.19
N GLU A 574 -86.27 152.99 8.43
CA GLU A 574 -87.04 153.71 9.46
C GLU A 574 -86.50 155.13 9.72
N ILE A 575 -85.18 155.29 9.76
CA ILE A 575 -84.51 156.58 10.02
C ILE A 575 -84.68 157.51 8.81
N ALA A 576 -84.60 157.00 7.58
CA ALA A 576 -84.83 157.77 6.37
C ALA A 576 -86.26 158.34 6.32
N ALA A 577 -87.28 157.48 6.47
CA ALA A 577 -88.68 157.89 6.41
C ALA A 577 -89.07 158.94 7.47
N ARG A 578 -88.50 158.83 8.69
CA ARG A 578 -88.67 159.84 9.75
C ARG A 578 -88.04 161.19 9.39
N ARG A 579 -86.96 161.21 8.61
CA ARG A 579 -86.26 162.44 8.18
C ARG A 579 -87.06 163.21 7.12
N ASP A 580 -87.62 162.50 6.14
CA ASP A 580 -88.39 163.11 5.05
C ASP A 580 -89.71 163.74 5.55
N MET A 581 -90.36 163.10 6.54
CA MET A 581 -91.57 163.63 7.19
C MET A 581 -91.36 164.99 7.88
N PHE A 582 -90.17 165.26 8.41
CA PHE A 582 -89.84 166.58 8.96
C PHE A 582 -89.67 167.65 7.86
N SER A 583 -89.03 167.29 6.74
CA SER A 583 -88.82 168.18 5.60
C SER A 583 -90.14 168.66 4.97
N ILE A 584 -91.12 167.77 4.81
CA ILE A 584 -92.42 168.08 4.18
C ILE A 584 -93.21 169.12 4.99
N ARG A 585 -93.11 169.08 6.33
CA ARG A 585 -93.87 169.95 7.23
C ARG A 585 -93.36 171.40 7.26
N HIS A 586 -92.07 171.61 6.99
CA HIS A 586 -91.47 172.94 6.96
C HIS A 586 -91.73 173.69 5.63
N LEU A 587 -92.20 172.98 4.59
CA LEU A 587 -92.36 173.54 3.24
C LEU A 587 -93.69 174.31 3.03
N HIS A 588 -94.75 173.93 3.74
CA HIS A 588 -96.11 174.43 3.50
C HIS A 588 -96.49 175.73 4.26
N SER A 589 -95.63 176.23 5.14
CA SER A 589 -95.85 177.51 5.83
C SER A 589 -95.41 178.75 5.04
N PHE A 590 -94.77 178.57 3.88
CA PHE A 590 -94.02 179.63 3.17
C PHE A 590 -94.53 179.96 1.75
N THR A 591 -95.61 179.33 1.28
CA THR A 591 -96.06 179.44 -0.13
C THR A 591 -97.47 180.01 -0.32
N GLY A 592 -97.96 180.77 0.66
CA GLY A 592 -98.99 181.78 0.42
C GLY A 592 -98.35 183.09 -0.02
N SER A 593 -98.84 183.70 -1.12
CA SER A 593 -98.46 185.05 -1.59
C SER A 593 -97.01 185.27 -2.05
N ARG A 594 -96.75 185.05 -3.35
CA ARG A 594 -96.21 186.08 -4.29
C ARG A 594 -96.05 185.55 -5.72
N ARG A 595 -97.11 185.70 -6.53
CA ARG A 595 -96.96 185.93 -7.98
C ARG A 595 -96.63 187.42 -8.15
N SER A 596 -95.66 187.76 -9.01
CA SER A 596 -95.03 189.10 -9.11
C SER A 596 -94.21 189.48 -7.85
N ALA A 597 -93.09 190.20 -7.93
CA ALA A 597 -92.29 190.73 -9.04
C ALA A 597 -90.83 190.22 -8.90
N ARG A 598 -89.95 190.13 -9.90
CA ARG A 598 -89.36 191.19 -10.73
C ARG A 598 -88.71 192.33 -9.93
N SER A 599 -87.38 192.43 -10.06
CA SER A 599 -86.52 193.59 -9.73
C SER A 599 -86.25 193.90 -8.25
N TYR A 600 -85.09 194.54 -8.04
CA TYR A 600 -84.59 195.17 -6.81
C TYR A 600 -84.24 194.23 -5.62
N GLU A 601 -83.09 194.37 -4.95
CA GLU A 601 -81.79 194.93 -5.37
C GLU A 601 -80.66 194.50 -4.40
N SER A 602 -79.43 194.65 -4.87
CA SER A 602 -78.16 194.83 -4.14
C SER A 602 -78.18 195.06 -2.61
N ALA A 603 -77.32 194.31 -1.87
CA ALA A 603 -76.23 194.91 -1.07
C ALA A 603 -75.28 193.89 -0.38
N ALA A 604 -73.98 194.12 -0.57
CA ALA A 604 -72.87 193.97 0.38
C ALA A 604 -72.74 192.79 1.40
N GLN A 605 -71.68 191.99 1.17
CA GLN A 605 -70.60 191.66 2.15
C GLN A 605 -70.93 190.71 3.34
N ARG A 606 -69.98 189.92 3.90
CA ARG A 606 -68.51 190.08 4.01
C ARG A 606 -67.77 188.75 4.31
N LEU A 607 -66.46 188.71 4.00
CA LEU A 607 -65.39 187.83 4.53
C LEU A 607 -65.22 186.36 4.06
N THR A 608 -63.96 185.93 4.13
CA THR A 608 -63.25 184.70 3.72
C THR A 608 -62.53 184.09 4.98
N PRO A 609 -61.57 183.12 4.95
CA PRO A 609 -61.11 182.12 3.95
C PRO A 609 -60.79 180.68 4.52
N THR A 610 -60.22 179.79 3.68
CA THR A 610 -59.11 178.80 3.96
C THR A 610 -59.21 177.53 4.87
N SER A 611 -59.20 176.35 4.21
CA SER A 611 -58.16 175.25 4.19
C SER A 611 -57.66 174.44 5.42
N GLY A 612 -57.44 173.12 5.19
CA GLY A 612 -56.54 172.16 5.91
C GLY A 612 -57.06 170.70 5.83
N ALA A 613 -56.38 169.59 5.43
CA ALA A 613 -54.99 169.06 5.46
C ALA A 613 -54.64 168.23 6.74
N ALA A 614 -53.95 167.07 6.76
CA ALA A 614 -53.44 166.09 5.75
C ALA A 614 -52.88 164.76 6.41
N SER A 615 -52.26 163.83 5.63
CA SER A 615 -51.33 162.69 6.00
C SER A 615 -51.84 161.48 6.84
N GLU A 616 -51.12 160.35 7.10
CA GLU A 616 -50.35 159.29 6.34
C GLU A 616 -49.96 158.14 7.38
N THR A 617 -49.17 157.02 7.24
CA THR A 617 -48.17 156.45 6.28
C THR A 617 -47.90 154.93 6.53
N SER A 618 -47.55 154.12 5.49
CA SER A 618 -46.57 152.96 5.46
C SER A 618 -46.69 151.68 6.38
N PRO A 619 -45.90 150.56 6.19
CA PRO A 619 -45.32 149.91 4.98
C PRO A 619 -45.48 148.32 4.91
N ARG A 620 -44.48 147.52 4.45
CA ARG A 620 -44.65 146.16 3.79
C ARG A 620 -43.42 145.16 3.88
N TRP A 621 -43.50 143.98 3.21
CA TRP A 621 -42.45 142.96 2.76
C TRP A 621 -42.33 141.59 3.54
N ARG A 622 -41.71 140.46 3.07
CA ARG A 622 -41.84 139.58 1.84
C ARG A 622 -40.98 138.24 1.86
N ARG A 623 -41.58 137.03 1.58
CA ARG A 623 -40.95 135.70 1.13
C ARG A 623 -39.96 134.98 2.11
N ARG A 624 -39.42 133.73 1.95
CA ARG A 624 -39.34 132.68 0.86
C ARG A 624 -39.32 131.20 1.42
N CYS A 625 -38.76 130.20 0.69
CA CYS A 625 -38.97 128.71 0.81
C CYS A 625 -37.78 127.89 1.41
N GLY A 626 -37.97 126.56 1.66
CA GLY A 626 -36.94 125.57 2.10
C GLY A 626 -37.23 124.10 1.69
N TYR A 627 -36.31 123.14 1.95
CA TYR A 627 -36.30 121.77 1.36
C TYR A 627 -35.90 120.62 2.36
N ALA A 628 -35.92 119.37 1.87
CA ALA A 628 -35.96 118.08 2.62
C ALA A 628 -34.66 117.46 3.20
N ARG A 629 -34.84 116.40 4.02
CA ARG A 629 -34.00 115.22 4.43
C ARG A 629 -34.93 114.24 5.20
N GLY A 630 -34.70 112.95 5.43
CA GLY A 630 -33.69 111.92 5.08
C GLY A 630 -34.34 110.52 5.28
N THR A 631 -33.70 109.35 5.44
CA THR A 631 -32.27 108.91 5.38
C THR A 631 -32.22 107.35 5.31
N ARG A 632 -31.02 106.74 5.46
CA ARG A 632 -30.68 105.30 5.71
C ARG A 632 -31.64 104.52 6.62
N ALA A 633 -31.66 103.17 6.61
CA ALA A 633 -30.56 102.29 6.24
C ALA A 633 -30.93 101.24 5.17
N GLU A 634 -30.03 100.89 4.24
CA GLU A 634 -28.66 101.42 3.99
C GLU A 634 -28.42 101.73 2.51
#